data_AF-A0A6N2M3H6-F1
#
_entry.id   AF-A0A6N2M3H6-F1
#
_cell.length_a   1.000
_cell.length_b   1.000
_cell.length_c   1.000
_cell.angle_alpha   90.00
_cell.angle_beta   90.00
_cell.angle_gamma   90.00
#
_symmetry.space_group_name_H-M   'P 1'
#
loop_
_entity.id
_entity.type
_entity.pdbx_description
1 polymer ?
#
loop_
_entity_poly.entity_id
_entity_poly.type
_entity_poly.pdbx_seq_one_letter_code
_entity_poly.pdbx_strand_id
1 'polypeptide(L)'
;MMISTWRRRRAARLAGKQRPESEMGDIEVTIPNHFRCPVSLELMKDPVTMSSGMTYDRESIEKWIEAGNVTCPVTNKVLRSLDPIPNHTVRRMIQDWCVLNSSYGIERIPTPRIPVSSEEALEIHFKIKTACKKGDRIGCQNLAAKIKALAKESERNKSCLVATGTAGVLSYAFEEFSKASFEENFAVLDEILSGLAVLLLHDKATNCPVSDASIDAIVLFLKSEDLSARRNAILVLKELVPLDYRKVEMLSETEGAMEALFKLIKAPICHTATKASLTVIYHMVASPSPANAKIIAKFVDLGLVSLLLEMLVDAERSLCEKALGILDGICDSDQGREEAYNHALTIPVLIRKIHRVSDLAMKFSVSILFKLCMDEKRENGGVLVEAIQRNAFEKLLVLLQVGCDQRTKEKATQLLRVLNVYRSRVDCIDSVDFKNVKRHF
;
A
#
# COMPACT_ATOMS: atom_id res chain seq x y z
N MET A 1 -22.17 6.82 -15.25
CA MET A 1 -23.12 7.38 -14.28
C MET A 1 -24.39 6.53 -14.30
N MET A 2 -24.44 5.46 -13.52
CA MET A 2 -25.67 4.68 -13.26
C MET A 2 -25.49 3.95 -11.93
N ILE A 3 -26.16 4.45 -10.88
CA ILE A 3 -26.46 3.65 -9.68
C ILE A 3 -27.99 3.70 -9.50
N SER A 4 -28.53 2.51 -9.44
CA SER A 4 -29.92 2.09 -9.57
C SER A 4 -30.75 2.27 -8.29
N THR A 5 -31.74 3.16 -8.38
CA THR A 5 -33.19 2.94 -8.15
C THR A 5 -33.78 2.42 -6.83
N TRP A 6 -33.05 2.19 -5.74
CA TRP A 6 -33.71 1.71 -4.49
C TRP A 6 -34.27 2.79 -3.52
N ARG A 7 -34.02 4.09 -3.77
CA ARG A 7 -34.40 5.17 -2.83
C ARG A 7 -35.77 5.83 -3.02
N ARG A 8 -36.58 5.46 -4.03
CA ARG A 8 -37.74 6.28 -4.42
C ARG A 8 -39.13 5.87 -3.89
N ARG A 9 -39.28 4.78 -3.13
CA ARG A 9 -40.63 4.29 -2.73
C ARG A 9 -41.09 4.56 -1.30
N ARG A 10 -40.31 5.20 -0.43
CA ARG A 10 -40.76 5.58 0.94
C ARG A 10 -41.11 7.05 1.14
N ALA A 11 -40.75 7.93 0.21
CA ALA A 11 -41.00 9.38 0.32
C ALA A 11 -42.42 9.82 -0.08
N ALA A 12 -43.25 8.93 -0.64
CA ALA A 12 -44.55 9.28 -1.22
C ALA A 12 -45.76 9.18 -0.25
N ARG A 13 -45.56 8.91 1.05
CA ARG A 13 -46.68 8.69 2.01
C ARG A 13 -46.86 9.77 3.10
N LEU A 14 -46.10 10.87 3.07
CA LEU A 14 -46.23 11.96 4.04
C LEU A 14 -46.48 13.34 3.42
N ALA A 15 -46.73 13.42 2.11
CA ALA A 15 -47.13 14.65 1.44
C ALA A 15 -48.64 14.90 1.66
N GLY A 16 -48.97 15.55 2.77
CA GLY A 16 -50.37 15.81 3.12
C GLY A 16 -50.57 16.69 4.34
N LYS A 17 -49.85 17.82 4.44
CA LYS A 17 -50.30 18.97 5.24
C LYS A 17 -49.51 20.23 4.86
N GLN A 18 -50.16 21.12 4.11
CA GLN A 18 -49.68 22.47 3.83
C GLN A 18 -49.56 23.27 5.14
N ARG A 19 -48.45 24.00 5.30
CA ARG A 19 -48.31 25.13 6.22
C ARG A 19 -47.63 26.28 5.47
N PRO A 20 -47.98 27.53 5.77
CA PRO A 20 -47.70 28.67 4.91
C PRO A 20 -46.21 29.02 4.92
N GLU A 21 -45.75 29.49 3.77
CA GLU A 21 -44.41 30.05 3.53
C GLU A 21 -44.20 31.29 4.40
N SER A 22 -43.23 31.23 5.31
CA SER A 22 -42.68 32.41 5.98
C SER A 22 -41.16 32.28 6.07
N GLU A 23 -40.47 33.12 5.29
CA GLU A 23 -39.11 33.65 5.50
C GLU A 23 -38.12 32.73 6.24
N MET A 24 -37.53 31.76 5.53
CA MET A 24 -36.32 31.09 6.00
C MET A 24 -35.09 31.89 5.56
N GLY A 25 -34.68 32.84 6.40
CA GLY A 25 -33.27 33.21 6.45
C GLY A 25 -32.42 31.96 6.70
N ASP A 26 -31.18 31.97 6.22
CA ASP A 26 -30.21 30.89 6.37
C ASP A 26 -29.86 30.71 7.86
N ILE A 27 -30.72 29.98 8.61
CA ILE A 27 -30.51 29.70 10.03
C ILE A 27 -29.47 28.58 10.10
N GLU A 28 -28.21 28.97 10.28
CA GLU A 28 -27.13 28.06 10.59
C GLU A 28 -27.39 27.41 11.95
N VAL A 29 -27.76 26.13 11.96
CA VAL A 29 -28.09 25.40 13.18
C VAL A 29 -26.81 25.17 13.99
N THR A 30 -26.63 25.97 15.04
CA THR A 30 -25.48 25.84 15.94
C THR A 30 -25.59 24.55 16.77
N ILE A 31 -24.61 23.66 16.64
CA ILE A 31 -24.51 22.45 17.48
C ILE A 31 -24.32 22.85 18.96
N PRO A 32 -25.19 22.41 19.88
CA PRO A 32 -25.05 22.66 21.31
C PRO A 32 -23.71 22.16 21.88
N ASN A 33 -23.08 22.96 22.74
CA ASN A 33 -21.73 22.67 23.26
C ASN A 33 -21.62 21.31 23.98
N HIS A 34 -22.67 20.87 24.65
CA HIS A 34 -22.70 19.58 25.36
C HIS A 34 -22.84 18.36 24.43
N PHE A 35 -23.08 18.58 23.14
CA PHE A 35 -23.03 17.55 22.10
C PHE A 35 -21.71 17.52 21.34
N ARG A 36 -20.82 18.50 21.58
CA ARG A 36 -19.51 18.56 20.94
C ARG A 36 -18.49 17.75 21.71
N CYS A 37 -17.62 17.05 21.00
CA CYS A 37 -16.48 16.39 21.62
C CYS A 37 -15.49 17.46 22.10
N PRO A 38 -15.01 17.40 23.35
CA PRO A 38 -14.02 18.38 23.85
C PRO A 38 -12.67 18.36 23.12
N VAL A 39 -12.37 17.28 22.37
CA VAL A 39 -11.11 17.11 21.62
C VAL A 39 -11.27 17.59 20.18
N SER A 40 -12.26 17.09 19.45
CA SER A 40 -12.45 17.46 18.03
C SER A 40 -13.29 18.72 17.83
N LEU A 41 -14.05 19.16 18.85
CA LEU A 41 -15.04 20.24 18.78
C LEU A 41 -16.20 20.00 17.80
N GLU A 42 -16.27 18.79 17.22
CA GLU A 42 -17.34 18.33 16.34
C GLU A 42 -18.45 17.61 17.12
N LEU A 43 -19.62 17.46 16.48
CA LEU A 43 -20.73 16.68 17.02
C LEU A 43 -20.29 15.23 17.33
N MET A 44 -20.50 14.77 18.56
CA MET A 44 -20.18 13.40 18.95
C MET A 44 -21.08 12.41 18.21
N LYS A 45 -20.48 11.48 17.46
CA LYS A 45 -21.18 10.40 16.76
C LYS A 45 -21.35 9.19 17.65
N ASP A 46 -20.33 8.88 18.46
CA ASP A 46 -20.39 7.84 19.46
C ASP A 46 -19.93 8.36 20.83
N PRO A 47 -20.83 8.98 21.62
CA PRO A 47 -20.45 9.57 22.89
C PRO A 47 -20.11 8.48 23.92
N VAL A 48 -18.92 8.61 24.50
CA VAL A 48 -18.36 7.72 25.53
C VAL A 48 -17.83 8.50 26.71
N THR A 49 -18.03 7.98 27.91
CA THR A 49 -17.58 8.57 29.16
C THR A 49 -16.33 7.88 29.67
N MET A 50 -15.31 8.68 29.98
CA MET A 50 -14.09 8.19 30.62
C MET A 50 -14.23 8.12 32.14
N SER A 51 -13.30 7.45 32.81
CA SER A 51 -13.24 7.38 34.29
C SER A 51 -13.13 8.76 34.99
N SER A 52 -12.81 9.81 34.24
CA SER A 52 -12.85 11.21 34.70
C SER A 52 -14.24 11.82 34.76
N GLY A 53 -15.27 11.15 34.23
CA GLY A 53 -16.65 11.66 34.10
C GLY A 53 -16.89 12.51 32.84
N MET A 54 -15.85 12.80 32.06
CA MET A 54 -15.97 13.58 30.82
C MET A 54 -16.43 12.69 29.66
N THR A 55 -17.33 13.22 28.82
CA THR A 55 -17.81 12.54 27.61
C THR A 55 -17.07 13.06 26.38
N TYR A 56 -16.65 12.14 25.51
CA TYR A 56 -15.96 12.40 24.26
C TYR A 56 -16.63 11.64 23.12
N ASP A 57 -16.32 12.02 21.88
CA ASP A 57 -16.51 11.09 20.77
C ASP A 57 -15.49 9.95 20.89
N ARG A 58 -15.94 8.70 20.69
CA ARG A 58 -15.12 7.50 20.84
C ARG A 58 -13.84 7.57 20.01
N GLU A 59 -13.93 7.95 18.74
CA GLU A 59 -12.76 7.96 17.84
C GLU A 59 -11.69 8.94 18.34
N SER A 60 -12.13 10.08 18.88
CA SER A 60 -11.22 11.11 19.38
C SER A 60 -10.47 10.67 20.64
N ILE A 61 -11.16 10.02 21.58
CA ILE A 61 -10.52 9.56 22.82
C ILE A 61 -9.69 8.30 22.62
N GLU A 62 -10.07 7.41 21.70
CA GLU A 62 -9.27 6.23 21.35
C GLU A 62 -7.94 6.64 20.71
N LYS A 63 -7.95 7.56 19.74
CA LYS A 63 -6.71 8.12 19.16
C LYS A 63 -5.80 8.77 20.21
N TRP A 64 -6.38 9.47 21.19
CA TRP A 64 -5.62 10.08 22.27
C TRP A 64 -4.90 9.04 23.13
N ILE A 65 -5.57 7.93 23.46
CA ILE A 65 -5.00 6.83 24.24
C ILE A 65 -3.96 6.06 23.42
N GLU A 66 -4.23 5.80 22.15
CA GLU A 66 -3.31 5.13 21.22
C GLU A 66 -2.01 5.92 21.01
N ALA A 67 -2.06 7.24 21.11
CA ALA A 67 -0.87 8.11 21.13
C ALA A 67 -0.03 7.99 22.42
N GLY A 68 -0.42 7.13 23.36
CA GLY A 68 0.28 6.86 24.62
C GLY A 68 -0.14 7.74 25.79
N ASN A 69 -1.21 8.53 25.64
CA ASN A 69 -1.66 9.41 26.71
C ASN A 69 -2.54 8.66 27.72
N VAL A 70 -2.17 8.74 29.00
CA VAL A 70 -2.90 8.11 30.12
C VAL A 70 -3.72 9.11 30.94
N THR A 71 -3.79 10.36 30.49
CA THR A 71 -4.50 11.46 31.15
C THR A 71 -5.77 11.84 30.38
N CYS A 72 -6.74 12.37 31.10
CA CYS A 72 -7.95 12.95 30.53
C CYS A 72 -7.60 14.26 29.79
N PRO A 73 -7.98 14.43 28.51
CA PRO A 73 -7.65 15.62 27.72
C PRO A 73 -8.10 16.95 28.34
N VAL A 74 -9.25 16.95 29.03
CA VAL A 74 -9.83 18.17 29.61
C VAL A 74 -9.39 18.40 31.05
N THR A 75 -9.35 17.35 31.86
CA THR A 75 -9.11 17.50 33.31
C THR A 75 -7.65 17.31 33.70
N ASN A 76 -6.79 16.85 32.78
CA ASN A 76 -5.40 16.47 33.02
C ASN A 76 -5.20 15.45 34.15
N LYS A 77 -6.26 14.77 34.59
CA LYS A 77 -6.19 13.72 35.61
C LYS A 77 -5.85 12.39 34.97
N VAL A 78 -5.04 11.58 35.64
CA VAL A 78 -4.74 10.21 35.22
C VAL A 78 -6.04 9.39 35.20
N LEU A 79 -6.26 8.69 34.09
CA LEU A 79 -7.43 7.84 33.90
C LEU A 79 -7.25 6.54 34.69
N ARG A 80 -8.26 6.20 35.51
CA ARG A 80 -8.26 4.94 36.29
C ARG A 80 -8.47 3.71 35.41
N SER A 81 -9.23 3.88 34.34
CA SER A 81 -9.44 2.91 33.27
C SER A 81 -9.33 3.63 31.93
N LEU A 82 -8.68 2.97 30.98
CA LEU A 82 -8.54 3.41 29.60
C LEU A 82 -9.71 2.92 28.73
N ASP A 83 -10.63 2.13 29.27
CA ASP A 83 -11.79 1.65 28.53
C ASP A 83 -12.94 2.67 28.57
N PRO A 84 -13.27 3.33 27.45
CA PRO A 84 -14.40 4.25 27.36
C PRO A 84 -15.75 3.53 27.52
N ILE A 85 -16.58 4.02 28.44
CA ILE A 85 -17.92 3.48 28.70
C ILE A 85 -18.95 4.20 27.81
N PRO A 86 -19.77 3.50 27.02
CA PRO A 86 -20.83 4.12 26.21
C PRO A 86 -21.77 5.03 27.01
N ASN A 87 -21.94 6.29 26.59
CA ASN A 87 -22.91 7.21 27.19
C ASN A 87 -24.24 7.19 26.40
N HIS A 88 -25.10 6.22 26.74
CA HIS A 88 -26.38 6.03 26.05
C HIS A 88 -27.33 7.23 26.17
N THR A 89 -27.26 7.97 27.28
CA THR A 89 -28.09 9.15 27.52
C THR A 89 -27.71 10.28 26.56
N VAL A 90 -26.44 10.65 26.51
CA VAL A 90 -25.95 11.69 25.58
C VAL A 90 -26.18 11.25 24.14
N ARG A 91 -25.98 9.97 23.81
CA ARG A 91 -26.28 9.44 22.47
C ARG A 91 -27.74 9.67 22.08
N ARG A 92 -28.68 9.33 22.97
CA ARG A 92 -30.12 9.53 22.72
C ARG A 92 -30.42 11.02 22.54
N MET A 93 -29.90 11.89 23.40
CA MET A 93 -30.10 13.34 23.29
C MET A 93 -29.58 13.90 21.95
N ILE A 94 -28.41 13.46 21.50
CA ILE A 94 -27.85 13.86 20.20
C ILE A 94 -28.74 13.36 19.06
N GLN A 95 -29.19 12.11 19.11
CA GLN A 95 -30.08 11.55 18.08
C GLN A 95 -31.42 12.29 18.01
N ASP A 96 -32.01 12.62 19.17
CA ASP A 96 -33.25 13.38 19.24
C ASP A 96 -33.06 14.80 18.69
N TRP A 97 -31.94 15.44 19.03
CA TRP A 97 -31.57 16.73 18.45
C TRP A 97 -31.39 16.67 16.93
N CYS A 98 -30.77 15.62 16.39
CA CYS A 98 -30.64 15.44 14.94
C CYS A 98 -32.01 15.30 14.27
N VAL A 99 -32.95 14.55 14.87
CA VAL A 99 -34.32 14.39 14.34
C VAL A 99 -35.08 15.72 14.34
N LEU A 100 -34.99 16.49 15.43
CA LEU A 100 -35.62 17.81 15.54
C LEU A 100 -35.11 18.81 14.51
N ASN A 101 -33.84 18.69 14.12
CA ASN A 101 -33.21 19.58 13.14
C ASN A 101 -33.10 18.97 11.73
N SER A 102 -33.83 17.89 11.45
CA SER A 102 -33.80 17.21 10.14
C SER A 102 -34.24 18.09 8.97
N SER A 103 -35.10 19.10 9.22
CA SER A 103 -35.50 20.11 8.23
C SER A 103 -34.34 20.99 7.76
N TYR A 104 -33.27 21.10 8.56
CA TYR A 104 -32.07 21.87 8.24
C TYR A 104 -30.95 21.00 7.64
N GLY A 105 -31.27 19.78 7.19
CA GLY A 105 -30.30 18.87 6.56
C GLY A 105 -29.46 18.06 7.54
N ILE A 106 -29.74 18.10 8.85
CA ILE A 106 -29.04 17.28 9.84
C ILE A 106 -29.59 15.85 9.82
N GLU A 107 -28.77 14.90 9.39
CA GLU A 107 -29.13 13.49 9.39
C GLU A 107 -28.98 12.86 10.78
N ARG A 108 -29.89 11.93 11.11
CA ARG A 108 -29.82 11.17 12.36
C ARG A 108 -28.60 10.26 12.38
N ILE A 109 -27.76 10.41 13.39
CA ILE A 109 -26.62 9.53 13.62
C ILE A 109 -27.11 8.12 14.02
N PRO A 110 -26.76 7.05 13.30
CA PRO A 110 -27.16 5.69 13.64
C PRO A 110 -26.50 5.26 14.96
N THR A 111 -27.16 4.38 15.70
CA THR A 111 -26.55 3.79 16.90
C THR A 111 -25.37 2.93 16.48
N PRO A 112 -24.15 3.19 17.01
CA PRO A 112 -22.99 2.34 16.76
C PRO A 112 -23.29 0.92 17.21
N ARG A 113 -22.90 -0.05 16.39
CA ARG A 113 -22.98 -1.47 16.76
C ARG A 113 -21.97 -1.76 17.87
N ILE A 114 -22.27 -2.78 18.67
CA ILE A 114 -21.38 -3.22 19.74
C ILE A 114 -20.08 -3.70 19.08
N PRO A 115 -18.90 -3.12 19.42
CA PRO A 115 -17.63 -3.58 18.89
C PRO A 115 -17.39 -5.04 19.27
N VAL A 116 -16.69 -5.77 18.41
CA VAL A 116 -16.34 -7.18 18.68
C VAL A 116 -15.45 -7.26 19.93
N SER A 117 -15.76 -8.18 20.83
CA SER A 117 -14.90 -8.48 21.98
C SER A 117 -13.81 -9.48 21.61
N SER A 118 -12.76 -9.54 22.42
CA SER A 118 -11.71 -10.56 22.27
C SER A 118 -12.27 -11.97 22.44
N GLU A 119 -13.23 -12.20 23.35
CA GLU A 119 -13.85 -13.53 23.50
C GLU A 119 -14.66 -13.93 22.26
N GLU A 120 -15.43 -12.99 21.69
CA GLU A 120 -16.20 -13.23 20.46
C GLU A 120 -15.27 -13.56 19.28
N ALA A 121 -14.14 -12.86 19.15
CA ALA A 121 -13.13 -13.14 18.13
C ALA A 121 -12.56 -14.56 18.30
N LEU A 122 -12.18 -14.95 19.52
CA LEU A 122 -11.66 -16.28 19.83
C LEU A 122 -12.70 -17.38 19.60
N GLU A 123 -13.98 -17.12 19.85
CA GLU A 123 -15.07 -18.06 19.54
C GLU A 123 -15.18 -18.28 18.02
N ILE A 124 -15.07 -17.22 17.22
CA ILE A 124 -15.03 -17.32 15.75
C ILE A 124 -13.80 -18.13 15.32
N HIS A 125 -12.63 -17.93 15.95
CA HIS A 125 -11.42 -18.69 15.63
C HIS A 125 -11.61 -20.19 15.86
N PHE A 126 -12.20 -20.56 17.00
CA PHE A 126 -12.51 -21.95 17.31
C PHE A 126 -13.43 -22.56 16.25
N LYS A 127 -14.50 -21.85 15.88
CA LYS A 127 -15.44 -22.30 14.84
C LYS A 127 -14.76 -22.48 13.48
N ILE A 128 -13.86 -21.59 13.09
CA ILE A 128 -13.08 -21.72 11.83
C ILE A 128 -12.22 -22.98 11.88
N LYS A 129 -11.46 -23.19 12.95
CA LYS A 129 -10.62 -24.38 13.10
C LYS A 129 -11.46 -25.67 13.07
N THR A 130 -12.64 -25.67 13.70
CA THR A 130 -13.57 -26.81 13.62
C THR A 130 -14.09 -27.03 12.21
N ALA A 131 -14.45 -25.98 11.48
CA ALA A 131 -14.92 -26.08 10.10
C ALA A 131 -13.82 -26.66 9.18
N CYS A 132 -12.58 -26.21 9.32
CA CYS A 132 -11.43 -26.74 8.56
C CYS A 132 -11.25 -28.25 8.79
N LYS A 133 -11.24 -28.68 10.05
CA LYS A 133 -11.10 -30.12 10.41
C LYS A 133 -12.21 -31.00 9.84
N LYS A 134 -13.40 -30.44 9.61
CA LYS A 134 -14.55 -31.13 9.04
C LYS A 134 -14.64 -31.03 7.51
N GLY A 135 -13.78 -30.22 6.87
CA GLY A 135 -13.93 -29.88 5.45
C GLY A 135 -15.18 -29.05 5.16
N ASP A 136 -15.73 -28.34 6.14
CA ASP A 136 -16.94 -27.53 5.99
C ASP A 136 -16.63 -26.20 5.29
N ARG A 137 -16.63 -26.25 3.95
CA ARG A 137 -16.34 -25.12 3.05
C ARG A 137 -17.30 -23.95 3.30
N ILE A 138 -18.60 -24.23 3.39
CA ILE A 138 -19.65 -23.21 3.52
C ILE A 138 -19.58 -22.55 4.90
N GLY A 139 -19.42 -23.34 5.95
CA GLY A 139 -19.25 -22.82 7.32
C GLY A 139 -18.03 -21.95 7.45
N CYS A 140 -16.88 -22.38 6.90
CA CYS A 140 -15.66 -21.57 6.93
C CYS A 140 -15.80 -20.29 6.12
N GLN A 141 -16.37 -20.35 4.91
CA GLN A 141 -16.64 -19.18 4.08
C GLN A 141 -17.51 -18.14 4.81
N ASN A 142 -18.59 -18.57 5.46
CA ASN A 142 -19.47 -17.69 6.21
C ASN A 142 -18.76 -17.02 7.41
N LEU A 143 -17.89 -17.75 8.10
CA LEU A 143 -17.11 -17.22 9.21
C LEU A 143 -16.03 -16.23 8.74
N ALA A 144 -15.36 -16.52 7.62
CA ALA A 144 -14.42 -15.60 6.99
C ALA A 144 -15.12 -14.30 6.53
N ALA A 145 -16.31 -14.43 5.92
CA ALA A 145 -17.14 -13.28 5.56
C ALA A 145 -17.56 -12.45 6.78
N LYS A 146 -17.88 -13.10 7.91
CA LYS A 146 -18.17 -12.42 9.17
C LYS A 146 -16.96 -11.64 9.69
N ILE A 147 -15.77 -12.22 9.69
CA ILE A 147 -14.53 -11.51 10.08
C ILE A 147 -14.29 -10.30 9.17
N LYS A 148 -14.41 -10.50 7.85
CA LYS A 148 -14.25 -9.43 6.85
C LYS A 148 -15.22 -8.28 7.10
N ALA A 149 -16.48 -8.59 7.41
CA ALA A 149 -17.50 -7.59 7.73
C ALA A 149 -17.16 -6.83 9.01
N LEU A 150 -16.78 -7.54 10.09
CA LEU A 150 -16.39 -6.94 11.37
C LEU A 150 -15.18 -6.01 11.22
N ALA A 151 -14.15 -6.44 10.50
CA ALA A 151 -12.93 -5.64 10.26
C ALA A 151 -13.19 -4.38 9.43
N LYS A 152 -14.18 -4.40 8.52
CA LYS A 152 -14.58 -3.24 7.73
C LYS A 152 -15.51 -2.29 8.49
N GLU A 153 -16.13 -2.75 9.58
CA GLU A 153 -17.13 -1.99 10.31
C GLU A 153 -16.50 -0.89 11.18
N SER A 154 -15.35 -1.15 11.81
CA SER A 154 -14.61 -0.15 12.58
C SER A 154 -13.14 -0.49 12.73
N GLU A 155 -12.29 0.53 12.89
CA GLU A 155 -10.86 0.33 13.17
C GLU A 155 -10.65 -0.38 14.52
N ARG A 156 -11.49 -0.10 15.52
CA ARG A 156 -11.47 -0.83 16.81
C ARG A 156 -11.68 -2.34 16.62
N ASN A 157 -12.66 -2.75 15.82
CA ASN A 157 -12.89 -4.16 15.52
C ASN A 157 -11.68 -4.77 14.82
N LYS A 158 -11.13 -4.04 13.84
CA LYS A 158 -9.94 -4.47 13.12
C LYS A 158 -8.75 -4.67 14.05
N SER A 159 -8.47 -3.70 14.91
CA SER A 159 -7.40 -3.78 15.92
C SER A 159 -7.60 -4.95 16.89
N CYS A 160 -8.83 -5.20 17.35
CA CYS A 160 -9.14 -6.37 18.17
C CYS A 160 -8.88 -7.69 17.43
N LEU A 161 -9.32 -7.80 16.17
CA LEU A 161 -9.09 -8.99 15.34
C LEU A 161 -7.60 -9.23 15.09
N VAL A 162 -6.81 -8.17 14.85
CA VAL A 162 -5.35 -8.26 14.70
C VAL A 162 -4.72 -8.71 16.03
N ALA A 163 -5.05 -8.05 17.14
CA ALA A 163 -4.48 -8.37 18.47
C ALA A 163 -4.79 -9.81 18.93
N THR A 164 -5.92 -10.38 18.50
CA THR A 164 -6.30 -11.77 18.81
C THR A 164 -5.64 -12.81 17.89
N GLY A 165 -4.89 -12.38 16.87
CA GLY A 165 -4.22 -13.30 15.94
C GLY A 165 -5.15 -13.87 14.86
N THR A 166 -6.21 -13.14 14.50
CA THR A 166 -7.20 -13.61 13.50
C THR A 166 -6.56 -13.90 12.15
N ALA A 167 -5.55 -13.13 11.74
CA ALA A 167 -4.82 -13.37 10.50
C ALA A 167 -4.21 -14.78 10.47
N GLY A 168 -3.56 -15.21 11.55
CA GLY A 168 -2.97 -16.56 11.64
C GLY A 168 -4.01 -17.69 11.51
N VAL A 169 -5.22 -17.49 12.03
CA VAL A 169 -6.31 -18.48 11.91
C VAL A 169 -6.86 -18.54 10.48
N LEU A 170 -7.00 -17.39 9.81
CA LEU A 170 -7.37 -17.36 8.40
C LEU A 170 -6.28 -17.97 7.52
N SER A 171 -5.01 -17.74 7.82
CA SER A 171 -3.89 -18.35 7.09
C SER A 171 -3.88 -19.87 7.25
N TYR A 172 -4.09 -20.38 8.46
CA TYR A 172 -4.28 -21.81 8.70
C TYR A 172 -5.45 -22.37 7.87
N ALA A 173 -6.60 -21.69 7.87
CA ALA A 173 -7.74 -22.12 7.07
C ALA A 173 -7.44 -22.12 5.57
N PHE A 174 -6.77 -21.07 5.08
CA PHE A 174 -6.34 -20.97 3.69
C PHE A 174 -5.44 -22.14 3.30
N GLU A 175 -4.44 -22.45 4.14
CA GLU A 175 -3.53 -23.57 3.93
C GLU A 175 -4.28 -24.90 3.87
N GLU A 176 -5.19 -25.17 4.81
CA GLU A 176 -5.94 -26.43 4.85
C GLU A 176 -6.82 -26.63 3.61
N PHE A 177 -7.53 -25.58 3.15
CA PHE A 177 -8.35 -25.67 1.94
C PHE A 177 -7.52 -25.66 0.65
N SER A 178 -6.28 -25.15 0.67
CA SER A 178 -5.39 -25.16 -0.51
C SER A 178 -4.78 -26.54 -0.78
N LYS A 179 -4.76 -27.44 0.20
CA LYS A 179 -4.25 -28.83 0.05
C LYS A 179 -5.17 -29.72 -0.81
N ALA A 180 -6.41 -29.30 -1.04
CA ALA A 180 -7.40 -30.01 -1.86
C ALA A 180 -7.63 -29.30 -3.21
N SER A 181 -8.59 -29.74 -4.02
CA SER A 181 -8.89 -29.11 -5.33
C SER A 181 -9.18 -27.62 -5.18
N PHE A 182 -8.46 -26.82 -5.98
CA PHE A 182 -8.62 -25.37 -6.03
C PHE A 182 -10.01 -24.97 -6.55
N GLU A 183 -10.53 -25.67 -7.56
CA GLU A 183 -11.82 -25.37 -8.19
C GLU A 183 -12.98 -25.59 -7.20
N GLU A 184 -12.96 -26.69 -6.45
CA GLU A 184 -13.99 -26.97 -5.44
C GLU A 184 -13.95 -25.98 -4.27
N ASN A 185 -12.75 -25.51 -3.93
CA ASN A 185 -12.52 -24.64 -2.79
C ASN A 185 -12.41 -23.16 -3.16
N PHE A 186 -12.59 -22.80 -4.43
CA PHE A 186 -12.40 -21.43 -4.93
C PHE A 186 -13.15 -20.40 -4.08
N ALA A 187 -14.43 -20.63 -3.81
CA ALA A 187 -15.28 -19.69 -3.09
C ALA A 187 -14.87 -19.49 -1.62
N VAL A 188 -14.43 -20.55 -0.93
CA VAL A 188 -13.96 -20.44 0.45
C VAL A 188 -12.57 -19.81 0.51
N LEU A 189 -11.68 -20.17 -0.43
CA LEU A 189 -10.33 -19.61 -0.52
C LEU A 189 -10.37 -18.11 -0.87
N ASP A 190 -11.21 -17.68 -1.81
CA ASP A 190 -11.35 -16.27 -2.20
C ASP A 190 -11.86 -15.41 -1.03
N GLU A 191 -12.83 -15.94 -0.27
CA GLU A 191 -13.38 -15.25 0.89
C GLU A 191 -12.35 -15.13 2.03
N ILE A 192 -11.58 -16.20 2.29
CA ILE A 192 -10.48 -16.19 3.26
C ILE A 192 -9.38 -15.21 2.81
N LEU A 193 -8.96 -15.26 1.54
CA LEU A 193 -7.96 -14.38 0.96
C LEU A 193 -8.38 -12.91 1.06
N SER A 194 -9.66 -12.64 0.79
CA SER A 194 -10.27 -11.33 0.96
C SER A 194 -10.24 -10.84 2.41
N GLY A 195 -10.45 -11.74 3.38
CA GLY A 195 -10.31 -11.45 4.81
C GLY A 195 -8.85 -11.15 5.20
N LEU A 196 -7.90 -11.96 4.73
CA LEU A 196 -6.47 -11.75 4.93
C LEU A 196 -5.99 -10.42 4.36
N ALA A 197 -6.41 -10.06 3.15
CA ALA A 197 -6.05 -8.77 2.53
C ALA A 197 -6.54 -7.56 3.35
N VAL A 198 -7.60 -7.69 4.16
CA VAL A 198 -8.06 -6.62 5.04
C VAL A 198 -7.21 -6.54 6.33
N LEU A 199 -6.84 -7.69 6.90
CA LEU A 199 -6.16 -7.77 8.19
C LEU A 199 -4.63 -7.58 8.09
N LEU A 200 -3.98 -8.22 7.12
CA LEU A 200 -2.52 -8.21 6.98
C LEU A 200 -1.94 -6.83 6.63
N LEU A 201 -2.75 -5.89 6.15
CA LEU A 201 -2.30 -4.51 5.92
C LEU A 201 -1.89 -3.78 7.22
N HIS A 202 -2.27 -4.31 8.39
CA HIS A 202 -2.03 -3.70 9.70
C HIS A 202 -1.31 -4.64 10.68
N ASP A 203 -1.14 -5.90 10.31
CA ASP A 203 -0.39 -6.88 11.09
C ASP A 203 0.98 -7.05 10.43
N LYS A 204 2.07 -6.90 11.20
CA LYS A 204 3.37 -7.31 10.69
C LYS A 204 3.29 -8.84 10.65
N ALA A 205 3.06 -9.40 9.46
CA ALA A 205 2.71 -10.79 9.19
C ALA A 205 3.81 -11.82 9.57
N THR A 206 4.48 -11.65 10.70
CA THR A 206 5.74 -12.30 11.07
C THR A 206 5.58 -13.81 11.29
N ASN A 207 4.37 -14.32 11.47
CA ASN A 207 4.12 -15.73 11.78
C ASN A 207 3.04 -16.40 10.91
N CYS A 208 2.80 -15.93 9.68
CA CYS A 208 1.89 -16.63 8.76
C CYS A 208 2.58 -17.89 8.20
N PRO A 209 2.15 -19.12 8.57
CA PRO A 209 2.59 -20.33 7.87
C PRO A 209 2.04 -20.28 6.45
N VAL A 210 2.88 -20.60 5.47
CA VAL A 210 2.50 -20.65 4.06
C VAL A 210 3.20 -21.85 3.45
N SER A 211 2.42 -22.79 2.92
CA SER A 211 2.90 -23.97 2.19
C SER A 211 3.00 -23.69 0.69
N ASP A 212 3.66 -24.58 -0.06
CA ASP A 212 3.70 -24.53 -1.53
C ASP A 212 2.28 -24.44 -2.13
N ALA A 213 1.37 -25.31 -1.66
CA ALA A 213 -0.03 -25.30 -2.08
C ALA A 213 -0.73 -23.95 -1.84
N SER A 214 -0.36 -23.24 -0.78
CA SER A 214 -0.91 -21.90 -0.49
C SER A 214 -0.38 -20.87 -1.49
N ILE A 215 0.91 -20.90 -1.82
CA ILE A 215 1.49 -20.02 -2.85
C ILE A 215 0.86 -20.31 -4.21
N ASP A 216 0.72 -21.58 -4.58
CA ASP A 216 0.09 -22.00 -5.83
C ASP A 216 -1.34 -21.48 -5.94
N ALA A 217 -2.15 -21.65 -4.89
CA ALA A 217 -3.51 -21.11 -4.84
C ALA A 217 -3.53 -19.57 -4.99
N ILE A 218 -2.62 -18.85 -4.33
CA ILE A 218 -2.52 -17.40 -4.46
C ILE A 218 -2.14 -16.99 -5.89
N VAL A 219 -1.23 -17.72 -6.56
CA VAL A 219 -0.85 -17.48 -7.95
C VAL A 219 -2.00 -17.78 -8.91
N LEU A 220 -2.81 -18.82 -8.65
CA LEU A 220 -4.04 -19.08 -9.39
C LEU A 220 -5.03 -17.91 -9.28
N PHE A 221 -5.18 -17.30 -8.09
CA PHE A 221 -5.96 -16.06 -7.94
C PHE A 221 -5.36 -14.87 -8.70
N LEU A 222 -4.02 -14.72 -8.74
CA LEU A 222 -3.37 -13.67 -9.55
C LEU A 222 -3.60 -13.83 -11.06
N LYS A 223 -3.75 -15.09 -11.51
CA LYS A 223 -4.01 -15.45 -12.91
C LYS A 223 -5.49 -15.37 -13.29
N SER A 224 -6.40 -15.36 -12.30
CA SER A 224 -7.85 -15.29 -12.52
C SER A 224 -8.29 -14.03 -13.27
N GLU A 225 -9.50 -14.03 -13.82
CA GLU A 225 -10.09 -12.85 -14.47
C GLU A 225 -10.68 -11.85 -13.46
N ASP A 226 -10.93 -12.29 -12.22
CA ASP A 226 -11.52 -11.46 -11.18
C ASP A 226 -10.50 -10.44 -10.64
N LEU A 227 -10.72 -9.16 -10.96
CA LEU A 227 -9.86 -8.06 -10.52
C LEU A 227 -9.78 -7.93 -8.99
N SER A 228 -10.86 -8.24 -8.26
CA SER A 228 -10.87 -8.23 -6.81
C SER A 228 -9.99 -9.35 -6.25
N ALA A 229 -10.14 -10.57 -6.76
CA ALA A 229 -9.34 -11.72 -6.33
C ALA A 229 -7.85 -11.48 -6.62
N ARG A 230 -7.50 -11.01 -7.83
CA ARG A 230 -6.13 -10.61 -8.19
C ARG A 230 -5.57 -9.53 -7.26
N ARG A 231 -6.38 -8.51 -6.94
CA ARG A 231 -5.99 -7.43 -6.03
C ARG A 231 -5.70 -7.99 -4.63
N ASN A 232 -6.57 -8.84 -4.10
CA ASN A 232 -6.40 -9.38 -2.75
C ASN A 232 -5.19 -10.33 -2.69
N ALA A 233 -5.00 -11.16 -3.72
CA ALA A 233 -3.83 -12.03 -3.87
C ALA A 233 -2.51 -11.26 -3.78
N ILE A 234 -2.37 -10.17 -4.55
CA ILE A 234 -1.10 -9.42 -4.54
C ILE A 234 -0.87 -8.66 -3.23
N LEU A 235 -1.93 -8.19 -2.58
CA LEU A 235 -1.82 -7.54 -1.27
C LEU A 235 -1.35 -8.52 -0.20
N VAL A 236 -1.83 -9.77 -0.25
CA VAL A 236 -1.36 -10.83 0.65
C VAL A 236 0.10 -11.19 0.34
N LEU A 237 0.48 -11.42 -0.92
CA LEU A 237 1.88 -11.71 -1.28
C LEU A 237 2.85 -10.61 -0.86
N LYS A 238 2.45 -9.33 -0.99
CA LYS A 238 3.27 -8.19 -0.56
C LYS A 238 3.66 -8.29 0.92
N GLU A 239 2.78 -8.80 1.78
CA GLU A 239 3.09 -8.97 3.20
C GLU A 239 3.84 -10.28 3.49
N LEU A 240 3.67 -11.32 2.66
CA LEU A 240 4.32 -12.62 2.85
C LEU A 240 5.77 -12.68 2.37
N VAL A 241 6.04 -12.16 1.17
CA VAL A 241 7.33 -12.33 0.46
C VAL A 241 8.51 -11.61 1.13
N PRO A 242 8.39 -10.36 1.66
CA PRO A 242 9.52 -9.66 2.27
C PRO A 242 10.12 -10.32 3.51
N LEU A 243 9.41 -11.29 4.11
CA LEU A 243 9.73 -11.84 5.42
C LEU A 243 10.68 -13.05 5.37
N ASP A 244 10.79 -13.73 4.22
CA ASP A 244 11.50 -15.00 4.12
C ASP A 244 11.96 -15.28 2.68
N TYR A 245 13.26 -15.51 2.47
CA TYR A 245 13.81 -15.85 1.16
C TYR A 245 13.26 -17.18 0.62
N ARG A 246 12.82 -18.10 1.50
CA ARG A 246 12.18 -19.35 1.09
C ARG A 246 10.85 -19.10 0.38
N LYS A 247 10.11 -18.06 0.80
CA LYS A 247 8.86 -17.65 0.13
C LYS A 247 9.12 -17.05 -1.25
N VAL A 248 10.25 -16.38 -1.43
CA VAL A 248 10.70 -15.94 -2.76
C VAL A 248 11.00 -17.15 -3.64
N GLU A 249 11.67 -18.17 -3.11
CA GLU A 249 12.00 -19.40 -3.85
C GLU A 249 10.73 -20.15 -4.27
N MET A 250 9.83 -20.45 -3.33
CA MET A 250 8.52 -21.08 -3.62
C MET A 250 7.76 -20.31 -4.71
N LEU A 251 7.64 -18.98 -4.57
CA LEU A 251 6.94 -18.14 -5.55
C LEU A 251 7.64 -18.14 -6.92
N SER A 252 8.96 -18.25 -6.97
CA SER A 252 9.70 -18.29 -8.24
C SER A 252 9.58 -19.62 -8.97
N GLU A 253 9.30 -20.70 -8.24
CA GLU A 253 9.09 -22.05 -8.79
C GLU A 253 7.65 -22.25 -9.28
N THR A 254 6.68 -21.52 -8.72
CA THR A 254 5.27 -21.60 -9.14
C THR A 254 5.05 -21.12 -10.57
N GLU A 255 4.40 -21.97 -11.38
CA GLU A 255 4.17 -21.71 -12.80
C GLU A 255 3.26 -20.50 -13.07
N GLY A 256 3.78 -19.53 -13.82
CA GLY A 256 3.05 -18.33 -14.22
C GLY A 256 3.04 -17.23 -13.16
N ALA A 257 3.76 -17.37 -12.05
CA ALA A 257 3.83 -16.36 -11.01
C ALA A 257 4.43 -15.04 -11.52
N MET A 258 5.57 -15.11 -12.21
CA MET A 258 6.27 -13.94 -12.74
C MET A 258 5.45 -13.24 -13.85
N GLU A 259 4.80 -14.00 -14.73
CA GLU A 259 3.89 -13.49 -15.76
C GLU A 259 2.71 -12.74 -15.13
N ALA A 260 2.13 -13.29 -14.05
CA ALA A 260 1.00 -12.67 -13.36
C ALA A 260 1.41 -11.36 -12.65
N LEU A 261 2.59 -11.32 -12.02
CA LEU A 261 3.17 -10.12 -11.42
C LEU A 261 3.48 -9.05 -12.46
N PHE A 262 4.07 -9.43 -13.59
CA PHE A 262 4.32 -8.53 -14.71
C PHE A 262 3.00 -7.95 -15.25
N LYS A 263 1.97 -8.79 -15.43
CA LYS A 263 0.64 -8.36 -15.89
C LYS A 263 -0.02 -7.33 -14.97
N LEU A 264 0.22 -7.38 -13.66
CA LEU A 264 -0.30 -6.38 -12.70
C LEU A 264 0.35 -4.99 -12.84
N ILE A 265 1.53 -4.92 -13.42
CA ILE A 265 2.22 -3.66 -13.73
C ILE A 265 1.79 -3.18 -15.12
N LYS A 266 1.76 -4.08 -16.11
CA LYS A 266 1.40 -3.76 -17.50
C LYS A 266 -0.07 -3.35 -17.66
N ALA A 267 -0.97 -4.01 -16.92
CA ALA A 267 -2.41 -3.74 -16.90
C ALA A 267 -2.85 -3.48 -15.44
N PRO A 268 -2.64 -2.26 -14.92
CA PRO A 268 -2.83 -1.96 -13.52
C PRO A 268 -4.31 -1.98 -13.12
N ILE A 269 -4.60 -2.62 -11.98
CA ILE A 269 -5.95 -2.65 -11.38
C ILE A 269 -6.21 -1.36 -10.60
N CYS A 270 -5.26 -1.01 -9.73
CA CYS A 270 -5.24 0.24 -8.96
C CYS A 270 -3.82 0.50 -8.44
N HIS A 271 -3.53 1.73 -8.01
CA HIS A 271 -2.21 2.11 -7.51
C HIS A 271 -1.70 1.21 -6.37
N THR A 272 -2.57 0.77 -5.47
CA THR A 272 -2.18 -0.11 -4.34
C THR A 272 -1.70 -1.47 -4.84
N ALA A 273 -2.39 -2.07 -5.81
CA ALA A 273 -2.00 -3.34 -6.40
C ALA A 273 -0.69 -3.23 -7.18
N THR A 274 -0.50 -2.17 -7.96
CA THR A 274 0.74 -1.93 -8.69
C THR A 274 1.92 -1.73 -7.73
N LYS A 275 1.74 -0.93 -6.66
CA LYS A 275 2.76 -0.75 -5.61
C LYS A 275 3.11 -2.08 -4.92
N ALA A 276 2.10 -2.90 -4.62
CA ALA A 276 2.28 -4.23 -4.04
C ALA A 276 3.07 -5.16 -4.98
N SER A 277 2.73 -5.17 -6.27
CA SER A 277 3.45 -5.95 -7.29
C SER A 277 4.91 -5.55 -7.42
N LEU A 278 5.19 -4.25 -7.50
CA LEU A 278 6.57 -3.75 -7.52
C LEU A 278 7.35 -4.12 -6.27
N THR A 279 6.72 -4.08 -5.09
CA THR A 279 7.37 -4.53 -3.84
C THR A 279 7.73 -6.01 -3.91
N VAL A 280 6.81 -6.88 -4.35
CA VAL A 280 7.08 -8.32 -4.47
C VAL A 280 8.23 -8.58 -5.45
N ILE A 281 8.17 -7.99 -6.66
CA ILE A 281 9.23 -8.16 -7.67
C ILE A 281 10.57 -7.63 -7.17
N TYR A 282 10.60 -6.49 -6.47
CA TYR A 282 11.82 -5.96 -5.87
C TYR A 282 12.46 -6.98 -4.92
N HIS A 283 11.68 -7.61 -4.03
CA HIS A 283 12.21 -8.64 -3.14
C HIS A 283 12.65 -9.91 -3.87
N MET A 284 11.99 -10.29 -4.96
CA MET A 284 12.43 -11.41 -5.79
C MET A 284 13.78 -11.14 -6.46
N VAL A 285 13.95 -9.94 -7.03
CA VAL A 285 15.16 -9.52 -7.75
C VAL A 285 16.32 -9.17 -6.80
N ALA A 286 16.03 -8.67 -5.59
CA ALA A 286 17.05 -8.31 -4.60
C ALA A 286 17.42 -9.48 -3.66
N SER A 287 16.75 -10.64 -3.77
CA SER A 287 17.01 -11.79 -2.90
C SER A 287 18.38 -12.41 -3.19
N PRO A 288 19.22 -12.71 -2.18
CA PRO A 288 20.54 -13.32 -2.37
C PRO A 288 20.48 -14.82 -2.76
N SER A 289 19.36 -15.30 -3.32
CA SER A 289 19.14 -16.69 -3.70
C SER A 289 19.91 -17.09 -4.96
N PRO A 290 20.39 -18.35 -5.07
CA PRO A 290 20.96 -18.87 -6.32
C PRO A 290 19.97 -18.84 -7.51
N ALA A 291 18.66 -18.80 -7.25
CA ALA A 291 17.64 -18.67 -8.28
C ALA A 291 17.55 -17.26 -8.88
N ASN A 292 18.19 -16.27 -8.26
CA ASN A 292 18.10 -14.85 -8.62
C ASN A 292 18.40 -14.61 -10.12
N ALA A 293 19.47 -15.19 -10.65
CA ALA A 293 19.84 -15.01 -12.06
C ALA A 293 18.73 -15.48 -13.02
N LYS A 294 18.05 -16.59 -12.70
CA LYS A 294 16.92 -17.10 -13.50
C LYS A 294 15.69 -16.19 -13.39
N ILE A 295 15.41 -15.68 -12.19
CA ILE A 295 14.33 -14.73 -11.94
C ILE A 295 14.55 -13.45 -12.75
N ILE A 296 15.75 -12.88 -12.70
CA ILE A 296 16.10 -11.68 -13.47
C ILE A 296 15.93 -11.94 -14.97
N ALA A 297 16.54 -13.02 -15.49
CA ALA A 297 16.43 -13.36 -16.91
C ALA A 297 14.97 -13.46 -17.36
N LYS A 298 14.13 -14.14 -16.58
CA LYS A 298 12.70 -14.29 -16.89
C LYS A 298 11.95 -12.95 -16.91
N PHE A 299 12.22 -12.04 -15.97
CA PHE A 299 11.60 -10.72 -15.99
C PHE A 299 12.10 -9.84 -17.14
N VAL A 300 13.37 -9.97 -17.53
CA VAL A 300 13.91 -9.29 -18.71
C VAL A 300 13.21 -9.80 -19.97
N ASP A 301 13.06 -11.12 -20.14
CA ASP A 301 12.35 -11.73 -21.28
C ASP A 301 10.88 -11.30 -21.37
N LEU A 302 10.23 -11.03 -20.22
CA LEU A 302 8.86 -10.50 -20.17
C LEU A 302 8.77 -9.02 -20.58
N GLY A 303 9.91 -8.32 -20.76
CA GLY A 303 9.97 -6.91 -21.11
C GLY A 303 9.80 -5.96 -19.92
N LEU A 304 10.19 -6.41 -18.71
CA LEU A 304 10.03 -5.58 -17.50
C LEU A 304 10.87 -4.31 -17.54
N VAL A 305 12.06 -4.33 -18.14
CA VAL A 305 12.95 -3.15 -18.23
C VAL A 305 12.25 -1.99 -18.92
N SER A 306 11.75 -2.20 -20.13
CA SER A 306 11.02 -1.18 -20.92
C SER A 306 9.79 -0.67 -20.18
N LEU A 307 9.00 -1.57 -19.60
CA LEU A 307 7.80 -1.21 -18.83
C LEU A 307 8.13 -0.32 -17.61
N LEU A 308 9.21 -0.61 -16.89
CA LEU A 308 9.65 0.20 -15.74
C LEU A 308 10.18 1.57 -16.19
N LEU A 309 10.92 1.64 -17.28
CA LEU A 309 11.47 2.89 -17.81
C LEU A 309 10.36 3.84 -18.29
N GLU A 310 9.35 3.31 -18.99
CA GLU A 310 8.15 4.07 -19.38
C GLU A 310 7.37 4.54 -18.14
N MET A 311 7.16 3.65 -17.16
CA MET A 311 6.48 4.00 -15.91
C MET A 311 7.21 5.12 -15.15
N LEU A 312 8.54 5.12 -15.15
CA LEU A 312 9.33 6.10 -14.43
C LEU A 312 9.19 7.52 -14.97
N VAL A 313 8.64 7.73 -16.17
CA VAL A 313 8.56 9.07 -16.76
C VAL A 313 7.76 10.02 -15.87
N ASP A 314 6.57 9.59 -15.44
CA ASP A 314 5.60 10.39 -14.69
C ASP A 314 5.23 9.80 -13.32
N ALA A 315 5.92 8.75 -12.88
CA ALA A 315 5.63 8.08 -11.61
C ALA A 315 5.82 8.99 -10.38
N GLU A 316 4.91 8.85 -9.42
CA GLU A 316 5.04 9.39 -8.06
C GLU A 316 6.27 8.84 -7.32
N ARG A 317 6.70 9.53 -6.26
CA ARG A 317 7.89 9.20 -5.46
C ARG A 317 7.96 7.72 -5.04
N SER A 318 6.88 7.21 -4.45
CA SER A 318 6.84 5.84 -3.91
C SER A 318 6.90 4.72 -4.95
N LEU A 319 6.50 5.01 -6.19
CA LEU A 319 6.60 4.09 -7.33
C LEU A 319 8.00 4.15 -7.92
N CYS A 320 8.56 5.36 -8.06
CA CYS A 320 9.92 5.57 -8.55
C CYS A 320 10.94 4.78 -7.74
N GLU A 321 10.87 4.83 -6.41
CA GLU A 321 11.80 4.10 -5.54
C GLU A 321 11.80 2.59 -5.81
N LYS A 322 10.61 1.99 -5.98
CA LYS A 322 10.49 0.54 -6.21
C LYS A 322 10.91 0.16 -7.62
N ALA A 323 10.46 0.91 -8.63
CA ALA A 323 10.83 0.67 -10.01
C ALA A 323 12.35 0.80 -10.23
N LEU A 324 12.98 1.83 -9.66
CA LEU A 324 14.43 1.99 -9.70
C LEU A 324 15.15 0.90 -8.91
N GLY A 325 14.62 0.46 -7.76
CA GLY A 325 15.18 -0.67 -7.03
C GLY A 325 15.18 -1.96 -7.83
N ILE A 326 14.11 -2.24 -8.57
CA ILE A 326 14.02 -3.41 -9.46
C ILE A 326 15.01 -3.27 -10.62
N LEU A 327 15.05 -2.11 -11.29
CA LEU A 327 16.00 -1.86 -12.38
C LEU A 327 17.46 -1.99 -11.91
N ASP A 328 17.78 -1.51 -10.71
CA ASP A 328 19.11 -1.64 -10.12
C ASP A 328 19.50 -3.11 -9.98
N GLY A 329 18.62 -3.96 -9.43
CA GLY A 329 18.89 -5.39 -9.31
C GLY A 329 18.94 -6.12 -10.66
N ILE A 330 18.09 -5.77 -11.63
CA ILE A 330 18.15 -6.35 -12.98
C ILE A 330 19.50 -6.05 -13.65
N CYS A 331 20.03 -4.84 -13.46
CA CYS A 331 21.33 -4.42 -14.01
C CYS A 331 22.54 -5.10 -13.38
N ASP A 332 22.36 -5.93 -12.33
CA ASP A 332 23.43 -6.82 -11.85
C ASP A 332 23.73 -7.95 -12.85
N SER A 333 22.80 -8.25 -13.78
CA SER A 333 22.99 -9.23 -14.84
C SER A 333 23.39 -8.60 -16.18
N ASP A 334 24.21 -9.29 -16.98
CA ASP A 334 24.61 -8.84 -18.32
C ASP A 334 23.38 -8.64 -19.22
N GLN A 335 22.45 -9.59 -19.22
CA GLN A 335 21.21 -9.52 -20.01
C GLN A 335 20.37 -8.28 -19.64
N GLY A 336 20.26 -7.97 -18.35
CA GLY A 336 19.55 -6.78 -17.89
C GLY A 336 20.22 -5.48 -18.32
N ARG A 337 21.56 -5.43 -18.35
CA ARG A 337 22.31 -4.28 -18.86
C ARG A 337 22.15 -4.10 -20.36
N GLU A 338 22.21 -5.19 -21.14
CA GLU A 338 21.98 -5.16 -22.59
C GLU A 338 20.60 -4.62 -22.93
N GLU A 339 19.55 -5.09 -22.24
CA GLU A 339 18.19 -4.57 -22.47
C GLU A 339 18.09 -3.08 -22.10
N ALA A 340 18.72 -2.66 -21.00
CA ALA A 340 18.77 -1.26 -20.60
C ALA A 340 19.53 -0.38 -21.62
N TYR A 341 20.60 -0.88 -22.24
CA TYR A 341 21.33 -0.18 -23.29
C TYR A 341 20.50 0.04 -24.55
N ASN A 342 19.60 -0.89 -24.88
CA ASN A 342 18.76 -0.83 -26.07
C ASN A 342 17.55 0.12 -25.92
N HIS A 343 17.23 0.55 -24.69
CA HIS A 343 16.08 1.39 -24.43
C HIS A 343 16.45 2.89 -24.36
N ALA A 344 15.93 3.69 -25.29
CA ALA A 344 16.29 5.11 -25.45
C ALA A 344 15.97 6.01 -24.24
N LEU A 345 15.06 5.59 -23.34
CA LEU A 345 14.74 6.35 -22.13
C LEU A 345 15.67 6.08 -20.95
N THR A 346 16.53 5.07 -21.00
CA THR A 346 17.34 4.63 -19.85
C THR A 346 18.15 5.78 -19.25
N ILE A 347 19.06 6.36 -20.01
CA ILE A 347 19.96 7.41 -19.51
C ILE A 347 19.21 8.71 -19.16
N PRO A 348 18.29 9.23 -20.00
CA PRO A 348 17.55 10.45 -19.67
C PRO A 348 16.69 10.30 -18.41
N VAL A 349 16.01 9.17 -18.21
CA VAL A 349 15.18 8.92 -17.03
C VAL A 349 16.04 8.84 -15.77
N LEU A 350 17.10 8.04 -15.78
CA LEU A 350 17.97 7.86 -14.61
C LEU A 350 18.58 9.20 -14.16
N ILE A 351 19.14 9.96 -15.10
CA ILE A 351 19.75 11.26 -14.79
C ILE A 351 18.71 12.27 -14.30
N ARG A 352 17.49 12.25 -14.86
CA ARG A 352 16.40 13.11 -14.39
C ARG A 352 15.99 12.79 -12.95
N LYS A 353 16.06 11.53 -12.52
CA LYS A 353 15.64 11.11 -11.17
C LYS A 353 16.68 11.42 -10.09
N ILE A 354 17.93 11.71 -10.44
CA ILE A 354 18.95 12.24 -9.51
C ILE A 354 18.52 13.63 -8.99
N HIS A 355 18.41 13.78 -7.67
CA HIS A 355 17.94 14.98 -6.92
C HIS A 355 16.45 15.31 -6.97
N ARG A 356 15.62 14.58 -7.71
CA ARG A 356 14.22 14.97 -7.94
C ARG A 356 13.17 14.17 -7.19
N VAL A 357 13.55 13.04 -6.59
CA VAL A 357 12.58 12.07 -6.08
C VAL A 357 12.76 11.81 -4.60
N SER A 358 13.84 11.13 -4.22
CA SER A 358 14.18 10.75 -2.85
C SER A 358 15.63 10.30 -2.78
N ASP A 359 16.18 10.22 -1.58
CA ASP A 359 17.53 9.68 -1.37
C ASP A 359 17.62 8.25 -1.89
N LEU A 360 16.60 7.42 -1.66
CA LEU A 360 16.61 6.03 -2.12
C LEU A 360 16.57 5.94 -3.66
N ALA A 361 15.70 6.71 -4.31
CA ALA A 361 15.64 6.76 -5.77
C ALA A 361 16.94 7.31 -6.39
N MET A 362 17.55 8.30 -5.74
CA MET A 362 18.85 8.84 -6.13
C MET A 362 19.95 7.77 -6.04
N LYS A 363 20.03 7.02 -4.92
CA LYS A 363 20.99 5.92 -4.75
C LYS A 363 20.87 4.88 -5.85
N PHE A 364 19.65 4.42 -6.12
CA PHE A 364 19.40 3.47 -7.21
C PHE A 364 19.76 4.05 -8.58
N SER A 365 19.41 5.31 -8.85
CA SER A 365 19.73 5.95 -10.14
C SER A 365 21.25 6.03 -10.37
N VAL A 366 22.01 6.44 -9.35
CA VAL A 366 23.48 6.50 -9.41
C VAL A 366 24.07 5.09 -9.54
N SER A 367 23.49 4.11 -8.84
CA SER A 367 23.93 2.72 -8.90
C SER A 367 23.72 2.10 -10.28
N ILE A 368 22.55 2.28 -10.89
CA ILE A 368 22.27 1.82 -12.26
C ILE A 368 23.22 2.48 -13.26
N LEU A 369 23.36 3.82 -13.20
CA LEU A 369 24.30 4.53 -14.07
C LEU A 369 25.74 4.02 -13.90
N PHE A 370 26.16 3.74 -12.67
CA PHE A 370 27.47 3.15 -12.42
C PHE A 370 27.62 1.80 -13.11
N LYS A 371 26.67 0.88 -12.94
CA LYS A 371 26.70 -0.47 -13.56
C LYS A 371 26.76 -0.38 -15.09
N LEU A 372 25.96 0.51 -15.68
CA LEU A 372 25.91 0.72 -17.15
C LEU A 372 27.18 1.40 -17.69
N CYS A 373 27.74 2.37 -16.98
CA CYS A 373 28.91 3.10 -17.45
C CYS A 373 30.21 2.32 -17.28
N MET A 374 30.33 1.51 -16.22
CA MET A 374 31.57 0.76 -15.94
C MET A 374 31.71 -0.48 -16.81
N ASP A 375 30.58 -1.08 -17.21
CA ASP A 375 30.55 -2.24 -18.12
C ASP A 375 30.27 -1.84 -19.57
N GLU A 376 30.45 -0.57 -19.93
CA GLU A 376 30.32 -0.09 -21.30
C GLU A 376 31.49 -0.61 -22.16
N LYS A 377 31.17 -1.49 -23.11
CA LYS A 377 32.14 -2.12 -24.01
C LYS A 377 32.13 -1.52 -25.43
N ARG A 378 31.14 -0.67 -25.76
CA ARG A 378 31.03 -0.09 -27.11
C ARG A 378 32.13 0.95 -27.33
N GLU A 379 32.82 0.86 -28.45
CA GLU A 379 34.00 1.68 -28.78
C GLU A 379 33.74 3.19 -28.75
N ASN A 380 32.50 3.60 -29.05
CA ASN A 380 32.09 5.00 -29.06
C ASN A 380 31.74 5.57 -27.67
N GLY A 381 31.80 4.75 -26.61
CA GLY A 381 31.43 5.16 -25.25
C GLY A 381 29.95 5.54 -25.12
N GLY A 382 29.06 4.95 -25.92
CA GLY A 382 27.68 5.39 -26.17
C GLY A 382 26.93 5.94 -24.95
N VAL A 383 26.79 5.14 -23.88
CA VAL A 383 26.09 5.57 -22.66
C VAL A 383 26.83 6.69 -21.90
N LEU A 384 28.15 6.70 -21.91
CA LEU A 384 28.96 7.75 -21.29
C LEU A 384 28.75 9.10 -22.00
N VAL A 385 28.78 9.09 -23.33
CA VAL A 385 28.53 10.27 -24.17
C VAL A 385 27.12 10.81 -23.95
N GLU A 386 26.12 9.93 -24.00
CA GLU A 386 24.73 10.32 -23.75
C GLU A 386 24.56 10.88 -22.33
N ALA A 387 25.19 10.27 -21.32
CA ALA A 387 25.11 10.75 -19.95
C ALA A 387 25.68 12.16 -19.79
N ILE A 388 26.79 12.46 -20.45
CA ILE A 388 27.39 13.81 -20.47
C ILE A 388 26.43 14.81 -21.14
N GLN A 389 25.90 14.48 -22.32
CA GLN A 389 24.93 15.33 -23.04
C GLN A 389 23.68 15.63 -22.22
N ARG A 390 23.31 14.75 -21.29
CA ARG A 390 22.19 14.91 -20.36
C ARG A 390 22.58 15.58 -19.03
N ASN A 391 23.76 16.17 -18.93
CA ASN A 391 24.30 16.85 -17.74
C ASN A 391 24.49 15.92 -16.53
N ALA A 392 24.86 14.65 -16.74
CA ALA A 392 25.18 13.74 -15.63
C ALA A 392 26.34 14.28 -14.79
N PHE A 393 27.35 14.87 -15.44
CA PHE A 393 28.56 15.34 -14.77
C PHE A 393 28.26 16.40 -13.70
N GLU A 394 27.51 17.44 -14.09
CA GLU A 394 27.09 18.54 -13.22
C GLU A 394 26.22 18.02 -12.08
N LYS A 395 25.27 17.13 -12.38
CA LYS A 395 24.42 16.55 -11.34
C LYS A 395 25.23 15.74 -10.33
N LEU A 396 26.16 14.90 -10.77
CA LEU A 396 27.00 14.10 -9.87
C LEU A 396 27.91 14.99 -9.01
N LEU A 397 28.36 16.15 -9.50
CA LEU A 397 29.08 17.12 -8.66
C LEU A 397 28.18 17.72 -7.58
N VAL A 398 26.97 18.16 -7.94
CA VAL A 398 26.00 18.69 -6.97
C VAL A 398 25.67 17.64 -5.90
N LEU A 399 25.51 16.38 -6.30
CA LEU A 399 25.30 15.25 -5.38
C LEU A 399 26.39 15.16 -4.30
N LEU A 400 27.66 15.29 -4.71
CA LEU A 400 28.80 15.21 -3.79
C LEU A 400 28.89 16.44 -2.88
N GLN A 401 28.47 17.61 -3.36
CA GLN A 401 28.45 18.85 -2.58
C GLN A 401 27.34 18.86 -1.52
N VAL A 402 26.13 18.43 -1.90
CA VAL A 402 24.98 18.35 -0.99
C VAL A 402 25.17 17.25 0.06
N GLY A 403 25.91 16.20 -0.29
CA GLY A 403 26.21 15.08 0.58
C GLY A 403 25.31 13.87 0.31
N CYS A 404 25.89 12.68 0.36
CA CYS A 404 25.22 11.39 0.21
C CYS A 404 25.94 10.32 1.04
N ASP A 405 25.36 9.11 1.13
CA ASP A 405 26.01 8.01 1.84
C ASP A 405 27.31 7.57 1.15
N GLN A 406 28.18 6.93 1.92
CA GLN A 406 29.54 6.58 1.50
C GLN A 406 29.59 5.72 0.22
N ARG A 407 28.70 4.73 0.07
CA ARG A 407 28.69 3.85 -1.12
C ARG A 407 28.29 4.63 -2.37
N THR A 408 27.30 5.51 -2.24
CA THR A 408 26.85 6.37 -3.34
C THR A 408 27.93 7.39 -3.72
N LYS A 409 28.61 7.96 -2.73
CA LYS A 409 29.75 8.86 -2.93
C LYS A 409 30.88 8.22 -3.72
N GLU A 410 31.24 6.98 -3.38
CA GLU A 410 32.27 6.21 -4.09
C GLU A 410 31.90 5.97 -5.55
N LYS A 411 30.67 5.49 -5.81
CA LYS A 411 30.15 5.27 -7.19
C LYS A 411 30.12 6.57 -7.99
N ALA A 412 29.61 7.65 -7.41
CA ALA A 412 29.55 8.95 -8.07
C ALA A 412 30.95 9.50 -8.41
N THR A 413 31.91 9.35 -7.49
CA THR A 413 33.29 9.78 -7.72
C THR A 413 33.96 9.00 -8.85
N GLN A 414 33.74 7.69 -8.91
CA GLN A 414 34.26 6.85 -10.00
C GLN A 414 33.60 7.18 -11.33
N LEU A 415 32.27 7.37 -11.36
CA LEU A 415 31.55 7.84 -12.54
C LEU A 415 32.12 9.15 -13.09
N LEU A 416 32.36 10.14 -12.23
CA LEU A 416 32.94 11.42 -12.63
C LEU A 416 34.32 11.25 -13.29
N ARG A 417 35.16 10.33 -12.79
CA ARG A 417 36.47 10.03 -13.40
C ARG A 417 36.33 9.49 -14.82
N VAL A 418 35.43 8.53 -15.02
CA VAL A 418 35.21 7.92 -16.35
C VAL A 418 34.58 8.93 -17.30
N LEU A 419 33.53 9.66 -16.87
CA LEU A 419 32.88 10.68 -17.69
C LEU A 419 33.85 11.81 -18.09
N ASN A 420 34.80 12.18 -17.22
CA ASN A 420 35.78 13.22 -17.52
C ASN A 420 36.66 12.89 -18.75
N VAL A 421 36.93 11.60 -19.01
CA VAL A 421 37.70 11.16 -20.20
C VAL A 421 36.95 11.45 -21.50
N TYR A 422 35.62 11.39 -21.46
CA TYR A 422 34.75 11.58 -22.64
C TYR A 422 34.23 13.01 -22.77
N ARG A 423 34.44 13.87 -21.76
CA ARG A 423 33.94 15.25 -21.73
C ARG A 423 34.40 16.08 -22.93
N SER A 424 35.68 16.00 -23.26
CA SER A 424 36.26 16.70 -24.41
C SER A 424 35.71 16.23 -25.76
N ARG A 425 35.19 14.99 -25.85
CA ARG A 425 34.58 14.47 -27.08
C ARG A 425 33.19 15.05 -27.32
N VAL A 426 32.46 15.39 -26.25
CA VAL A 426 31.13 16.01 -26.34
C VAL A 426 31.24 17.51 -26.57
N ASP A 427 32.19 18.18 -25.92
CA ASP A 427 32.46 19.61 -26.13
C ASP A 427 32.85 19.93 -27.59
N CYS A 428 33.40 18.95 -28.33
CA CYS A 428 33.68 19.08 -29.77
C CYS A 428 32.42 19.02 -30.66
N ILE A 429 31.30 18.47 -30.18
CA ILE A 429 30.04 18.34 -30.92
C ILE A 429 29.15 19.58 -30.70
N ASP A 430 29.22 20.19 -29.52
CA ASP A 430 28.41 21.38 -29.16
C ASP A 430 29.15 22.73 -29.36
N SER A 431 30.37 22.74 -29.92
CA SER A 431 31.21 23.95 -30.04
C SER A 431 30.68 25.08 -30.94
N VAL A 432 29.43 25.01 -31.41
CA VAL A 432 28.79 26.13 -32.11
C VAL A 432 28.18 27.14 -31.15
N ASP A 433 27.78 26.75 -29.93
CA ASP A 433 27.17 27.65 -28.96
C ASP A 433 27.85 27.55 -27.59
N PHE A 434 28.00 28.68 -26.91
CA PHE A 434 28.69 28.89 -25.61
C PHE A 434 30.17 29.28 -25.64
N LYS A 435 30.50 30.31 -26.43
CA LYS A 435 31.77 31.06 -26.33
C LYS A 435 31.94 31.96 -25.09
N ASN A 436 31.02 31.99 -24.12
CA ASN A 436 31.02 33.06 -23.10
C ASN A 436 30.82 32.63 -21.64
N VAL A 437 31.60 31.66 -21.14
CA VAL A 437 31.82 31.58 -19.68
C VAL A 437 33.30 31.42 -19.38
N LYS A 438 33.99 32.57 -19.22
CA LYS A 438 35.26 32.64 -18.50
C LYS A 438 34.97 32.60 -17.00
N ARG A 439 35.59 31.70 -16.24
CA ARG A 439 36.49 32.07 -15.13
C ARG A 439 37.19 30.88 -14.47
N HIS A 440 38.33 31.24 -13.90
CA HIS A 440 39.48 30.42 -13.48
C HIS A 440 39.29 29.69 -12.15
N PHE A 441 40.16 28.67 -12.03
CA PHE A 441 40.44 27.68 -10.97
C PHE A 441 40.11 28.04 -9.53
#